data_AF-B0TKN6-F1
#
_entry.id   AF-B0TKN6-F1
#
_cell.length_a   1.000
_cell.length_b   1.000
_cell.length_c   1.000
_cell.angle_alpha   90.00
_cell.angle_beta   90.00
_cell.angle_gamma   90.00
#
_symmetry.space_group_name_H-M   'P 1'
#
loop_
_entity.id
_entity.type
_entity.pdbx_description
1 polymer ?
#
loop_
_entity_poly.entity_id
_entity_poly.type
_entity_poly.pdbx_seq_one_letter_code
_entity_poly.pdbx_strand_id
1 'polypeptide(L)'
;MMLIALVSGCSIGHAYKAAKAMANYEVMGTAAPEFSFEEMRMTFPKPRSADRTKLLTCFTTTGLFADTSENSARKVANAYLKTKLPHRITTSSEFFDHNGHVCFEFETVINH
;
A
#
# COMPACT_ATOMS: atom_id res chain seq x y z
N MET A 1 -12.13 -30.77 -26.91
CA MET A 1 -11.39 -31.00 -25.65
C MET A 1 -11.23 -29.64 -24.97
N MET A 2 -12.14 -29.32 -24.06
CA MET A 2 -12.27 -28.00 -23.44
C MET A 2 -11.28 -27.93 -22.28
N LEU A 3 -10.11 -27.34 -22.53
CA LEU A 3 -9.18 -26.95 -21.48
C LEU A 3 -9.80 -25.80 -20.69
N ILE A 4 -10.51 -26.14 -19.62
CA ILE A 4 -10.81 -25.20 -18.54
C ILE A 4 -9.46 -24.88 -17.93
N ALA A 5 -8.83 -23.82 -18.45
CA ALA A 5 -7.68 -23.22 -17.80
C ALA A 5 -8.14 -22.84 -16.39
N LEU A 6 -7.62 -23.56 -15.40
CA LEU A 6 -7.58 -23.13 -14.02
C LEU A 6 -6.81 -21.80 -14.00
N VAL A 7 -7.50 -20.70 -14.30
CA VAL A 7 -6.99 -19.36 -14.06
C VAL A 7 -6.87 -19.27 -12.55
N SER A 8 -5.62 -19.35 -12.11
CA SER A 8 -5.16 -19.29 -10.74
C SER A 8 -5.83 -18.15 -9.99
N GLY A 9 -6.84 -18.47 -9.18
CA GLY A 9 -7.64 -17.51 -8.39
C GLY A 9 -6.82 -16.61 -7.46
N CYS A 10 -5.56 -16.95 -7.18
CA CYS A 10 -4.63 -16.09 -6.43
C CYS A 10 -4.23 -14.82 -7.20
N SER A 11 -4.15 -14.88 -8.54
CA SER A 11 -3.69 -13.75 -9.35
C SER A 11 -4.79 -12.70 -9.61
N ILE A 12 -6.04 -13.14 -9.73
CA ILE A 12 -7.19 -12.27 -10.00
C ILE A 12 -7.49 -11.36 -8.78
N GLY A 13 -7.40 -11.91 -7.57
CA GLY A 13 -7.67 -11.14 -6.34
C GLY A 13 -6.69 -9.98 -6.13
N HIS A 14 -5.39 -10.23 -6.36
CA HIS A 14 -4.36 -9.20 -6.24
C HIS A 14 -4.46 -8.16 -7.36
N ALA A 15 -4.73 -8.59 -8.60
CA ALA A 15 -4.92 -7.69 -9.72
C ALA A 15 -6.14 -6.77 -9.54
N TYR A 16 -7.26 -7.30 -9.03
CA TYR A 16 -8.46 -6.51 -8.72
C TYR A 16 -8.18 -5.49 -7.61
N LYS A 17 -7.52 -5.89 -6.52
CA LYS A 17 -7.14 -4.99 -5.42
C LYS A 17 -6.20 -3.88 -5.89
N ALA A 18 -5.21 -4.23 -6.72
CA ALA A 18 -4.32 -3.27 -7.34
C ALA A 18 -5.10 -2.26 -8.20
N ALA A 19 -5.96 -2.74 -9.10
CA ALA A 19 -6.78 -1.87 -9.94
C ALA A 19 -7.68 -0.91 -9.12
N LYS A 20 -8.32 -1.43 -8.05
CA LYS A 20 -9.12 -0.62 -7.12
C LYS A 20 -8.28 0.47 -6.45
N ALA A 21 -7.09 0.13 -5.95
CA ALA A 21 -6.19 1.11 -5.35
C ALA A 21 -5.72 2.15 -6.39
N MET A 22 -5.36 1.74 -7.60
CA MET A 22 -4.97 2.69 -8.67
C MET A 22 -6.09 3.64 -9.09
N ALA A 23 -7.35 3.22 -9.00
CA ALA A 23 -8.49 4.10 -9.23
C ALA A 23 -8.63 5.17 -8.13
N ASN A 24 -8.19 4.86 -6.90
CA ASN A 24 -8.31 5.73 -5.74
C ASN A 24 -7.05 6.57 -5.45
N TYR A 25 -5.90 6.22 -6.00
CA TYR A 25 -4.62 6.86 -5.71
C TYR A 25 -3.90 7.36 -6.98
N GLU A 26 -3.08 8.39 -6.83
CA GLU A 26 -2.17 8.89 -7.87
C GLU A 26 -0.90 8.01 -7.92
N VAL A 27 -1.06 6.77 -8.36
CA VAL A 27 0.03 5.76 -8.37
C VAL A 27 0.90 5.88 -9.64
N MET A 28 0.44 6.58 -10.68
CA MET A 28 1.14 6.71 -11.96
C MET A 28 1.34 8.17 -12.35
N GLY A 29 2.59 8.65 -12.34
CA GLY A 29 3.00 9.90 -12.99
C GLY A 29 3.47 11.03 -12.07
N THR A 30 3.17 10.98 -10.77
CA THR A 30 3.66 11.93 -9.77
C THR A 30 4.61 11.23 -8.82
N ALA A 31 5.76 11.84 -8.51
CA ALA A 31 6.68 11.34 -7.49
C ALA A 31 5.95 11.30 -6.14
N ALA A 32 5.35 10.15 -5.81
CA ALA A 32 4.71 9.93 -4.54
C ALA A 32 5.73 10.25 -3.44
N PRO A 33 5.35 11.01 -2.39
CA PRO A 33 6.27 11.35 -1.33
C PRO A 33 6.83 10.06 -0.72
N GLU A 34 8.15 10.05 -0.57
CA GLU A 34 8.86 8.96 0.07
C GLU A 34 9.10 9.28 1.52
N PHE A 35 9.01 8.27 2.36
CA PHE A 35 9.30 8.37 3.78
C PHE A 35 10.14 7.18 4.21
N SER A 36 11.23 7.49 4.89
CA SER A 36 12.13 6.50 5.45
C SER A 36 11.96 6.46 6.96
N PHE A 37 11.85 5.25 7.51
CA PHE A 37 11.82 5.01 8.94
C PHE A 37 12.62 3.75 9.26
N GLU A 38 13.53 3.87 10.22
CA GLU A 38 14.57 2.87 10.48
C GLU A 38 15.38 2.61 9.19
N GLU A 39 15.26 1.44 8.58
CA GLU A 39 15.97 1.05 7.34
C GLU A 39 15.02 0.86 6.15
N MET A 40 13.74 1.19 6.31
CA MET A 40 12.72 0.99 5.31
C MET A 40 12.33 2.29 4.66
N ARG A 41 12.24 2.27 3.32
CA ARG A 41 11.75 3.37 2.51
C ARG A 41 10.47 2.95 1.82
N MET A 42 9.43 3.75 1.98
CA MET A 42 8.15 3.52 1.32
C MET A 42 7.67 4.79 0.61
N THR A 43 6.89 4.59 -0.44
CA THR A 43 6.18 5.66 -1.14
C THR A 43 4.76 5.76 -0.60
N PHE A 44 4.25 6.99 -0.52
CA PHE A 44 2.90 7.28 -0.04
C PHE A 44 2.09 7.98 -1.13
N PRO A 45 1.50 7.22 -2.07
CA PRO A 45 0.69 7.80 -3.14
C PRO A 45 -0.43 8.67 -2.58
N LYS A 46 -0.67 9.81 -3.23
CA LYS A 46 -1.71 10.73 -2.82
C LYS A 46 -3.09 10.14 -3.17
N PRO A 47 -4.07 10.15 -2.25
CA PRO A 47 -5.43 9.76 -2.59
C PRO A 47 -6.04 10.80 -3.56
N ARG A 48 -6.75 10.32 -4.59
CA ARG A 48 -7.46 11.14 -5.58
C ARG A 48 -8.74 11.75 -4.99
N SER A 49 -9.38 11.05 -4.07
CA SER A 49 -10.51 11.57 -3.30
C SER A 49 -10.00 12.14 -1.96
N ALA A 50 -10.75 13.06 -1.38
CA ALA A 50 -10.47 13.56 -0.04
C ALA A 50 -10.83 12.53 1.05
N ASP A 51 -11.03 11.25 0.71
CA ASP A 51 -11.26 10.22 1.70
C ASP A 51 -10.01 10.06 2.57
N ARG A 52 -10.12 10.59 3.80
CA ARG A 52 -9.02 10.64 4.76
C ARG A 52 -8.91 9.38 5.60
N THR A 53 -9.79 8.39 5.41
CA THR A 53 -9.75 7.17 6.22
C THR A 53 -8.76 6.15 5.71
N LYS A 54 -8.31 6.23 4.46
CA LYS A 54 -7.38 5.25 3.88
C LYS A 54 -6.00 5.84 3.59
N LEU A 55 -4.97 5.04 3.77
CA LEU A 55 -3.58 5.38 3.47
C LEU A 55 -2.94 4.27 2.66
N LEU A 56 -2.49 4.58 1.44
CA LEU A 56 -1.70 3.66 0.64
C LEU A 56 -0.22 3.88 0.90
N THR A 57 0.51 2.79 1.10
CA THR A 57 1.98 2.79 1.17
C THR A 57 2.54 1.64 0.36
N CYS A 58 3.63 1.85 -0.38
CA CYS A 58 4.22 0.84 -1.26
C CYS A 58 5.74 0.72 -1.06
N PHE A 59 6.21 -0.51 -0.97
CA PHE A 59 7.62 -0.90 -1.03
C PHE A 59 8.09 -0.91 -2.48
N THR A 60 9.33 -0.50 -2.71
CA THR A 60 10.03 -0.83 -3.95
C THR A 60 10.78 -2.15 -3.74
N THR A 61 10.37 -3.22 -4.42
CA THR A 61 11.07 -4.52 -4.28
C THR A 61 12.30 -4.54 -5.19
N THR A 62 13.30 -3.73 -4.89
CA THR A 62 14.63 -3.86 -5.48
C THR A 62 15.55 -4.52 -4.47
N GLY A 63 15.55 -5.86 -4.42
CA GLY A 63 16.48 -6.64 -3.60
C GLY A 63 15.84 -7.88 -2.97
N LEU A 64 16.64 -8.93 -2.80
CA LEU A 64 16.27 -10.25 -2.23
C LEU A 64 15.84 -10.20 -0.75
N PHE A 65 15.89 -9.03 -0.11
CA PHE A 65 15.70 -8.79 1.32
C PHE A 65 14.68 -7.68 1.64
N ALA A 66 13.82 -7.32 0.69
CA ALA A 66 12.75 -6.37 0.99
C ALA A 66 11.79 -7.01 2.00
N ASP A 67 11.85 -6.56 3.26
CA ASP A 67 10.86 -6.91 4.28
C ASP A 67 9.51 -6.32 3.83
N THR A 68 8.71 -7.18 3.21
CA THR A 68 7.37 -6.88 2.71
C THR A 68 6.30 -7.23 3.74
N SER A 69 6.67 -7.38 5.01
CA SER A 69 5.71 -7.70 6.06
C SER A 69 4.79 -6.53 6.37
N GLU A 70 3.53 -6.84 6.64
CA GLU A 70 2.53 -5.86 7.07
C GLU A 70 2.98 -5.10 8.32
N ASN A 71 3.58 -5.79 9.30
CA ASN A 71 4.04 -5.16 10.55
C ASN A 71 5.06 -4.06 10.29
N SER A 72 6.00 -4.32 9.39
CA SER A 72 7.02 -3.37 8.97
C SER A 72 6.40 -2.21 8.20
N ALA A 73 5.52 -2.49 7.23
CA ALA A 73 4.74 -1.47 6.52
C ALA A 73 3.95 -0.55 7.47
N ARG A 74 3.31 -1.16 8.48
CA ARG A 74 2.49 -0.49 9.48
C ARG A 74 3.29 0.44 10.38
N LYS A 75 4.50 0.04 10.77
CA LYS A 75 5.42 0.89 11.54
C LYS A 75 5.78 2.15 10.75
N VAL A 76 6.18 2.00 9.49
CA VAL A 76 6.51 3.13 8.60
C VAL A 76 5.28 4.01 8.37
N ALA A 77 4.12 3.42 8.10
CA ALA A 77 2.86 4.14 7.91
C ALA A 77 2.44 4.94 9.15
N ASN A 78 2.53 4.36 10.34
CA ASN A 78 2.24 5.06 11.59
C ASN A 78 3.26 6.16 11.89
N ALA A 79 4.54 5.95 11.58
CA ALA A 79 5.57 6.98 11.70
C ALA A 79 5.28 8.14 10.72
N TYR A 80 4.89 7.84 9.48
CA TYR A 80 4.45 8.85 8.51
C TYR A 80 3.23 9.63 9.01
N LEU A 81 2.20 8.94 9.51
CA LEU A 81 1.00 9.58 10.08
C LEU A 81 1.34 10.50 11.24
N LYS A 82 2.25 10.11 12.15
CA LYS A 82 2.71 10.99 13.23
C LYS A 82 3.27 12.33 12.72
N THR A 83 3.87 12.37 11.52
CA THR A 83 4.42 13.61 10.95
C THR A 83 3.41 14.44 10.15
N LYS A 84 2.38 13.82 9.56
CA LYS A 84 1.44 14.50 8.64
C LYS A 84 0.03 14.65 9.18
N LEU A 85 -0.41 13.67 9.97
CA LEU A 85 -1.75 13.53 10.53
C LEU A 85 -1.64 12.91 11.95
N PRO A 86 -1.06 13.62 12.94
CA PRO A 86 -0.65 13.04 14.22
C PRO A 86 -1.79 12.44 15.05
N HIS A 87 -3.03 12.83 14.75
CA HIS A 87 -4.23 12.28 15.38
C HIS A 87 -4.72 10.98 14.73
N ARG A 88 -3.97 10.36 13.82
CA ARG A 88 -4.38 9.14 13.11
C ARG A 88 -3.43 7.98 13.33
N ILE A 89 -4.01 6.78 13.34
CA ILE A 89 -3.28 5.51 13.41
C ILE A 89 -3.90 4.48 12.46
N THR A 90 -3.08 3.60 11.89
CA THR A 90 -3.52 2.50 11.03
C THR A 90 -4.23 1.39 11.82
N THR A 91 -5.19 0.71 11.20
CA THR A 91 -6.02 -0.35 11.82
C THR A 91 -6.01 -1.64 11.02
N SER A 92 -6.90 -1.85 10.06
CA SER A 92 -6.81 -2.97 9.11
C SER A 92 -5.91 -2.63 7.93
N SER A 93 -5.49 -3.64 7.18
CA SER A 93 -4.77 -3.47 5.92
C SER A 93 -5.25 -4.45 4.87
N GLU A 94 -5.24 -4.02 3.61
CA GLU A 94 -5.26 -4.90 2.44
C GLU A 94 -3.90 -4.80 1.74
N PHE A 95 -3.35 -5.93 1.29
CA PHE A 95 -2.10 -5.93 0.51
C PHE A 95 -2.33 -6.39 -0.93
N PHE A 96 -1.49 -5.90 -1.83
CA PHE A 96 -1.46 -6.30 -3.24
C PHE A 96 -0.10 -5.97 -3.87
N ASP A 97 0.21 -6.65 -4.96
CA ASP A 97 1.43 -6.45 -5.75
C ASP A 97 1.10 -5.68 -7.03
N HIS A 98 1.93 -4.71 -7.39
CA HIS A 98 1.80 -3.98 -8.65
C HIS A 98 3.15 -3.51 -9.19
N ASN A 99 3.46 -3.83 -10.45
CA ASN A 99 4.62 -3.32 -11.17
C ASN A 99 5.97 -3.42 -10.41
N GLY A 100 6.19 -4.50 -9.64
CA GLY A 100 7.41 -4.66 -8.83
C GLY A 100 7.38 -3.88 -7.51
N HIS A 101 6.18 -3.56 -7.02
CA HIS A 101 5.95 -2.99 -5.70
C HIS A 101 4.99 -3.87 -4.92
N VAL A 102 5.23 -4.01 -3.61
CA VAL A 102 4.25 -4.54 -2.66
C VAL A 102 3.61 -3.37 -1.96
N CYS A 103 2.30 -3.27 -2.02
CA CYS A 103 1.53 -2.17 -1.49
C CYS A 103 0.59 -2.62 -0.38
N PHE A 104 0.39 -1.74 0.59
CA PHE A 104 -0.54 -1.90 1.71
C PHE A 104 -1.48 -0.69 1.75
N GLU A 105 -2.78 -0.93 1.59
CA GLU A 105 -3.84 0.05 1.86
C GLU A 105 -4.30 -0.14 3.30
N PHE A 106 -3.96 0.81 4.17
CA PHE A 106 -4.38 0.82 5.57
C PHE A 106 -5.65 1.64 5.76
N GLU A 107 -6.59 1.11 6.55
CA GLU A 107 -7.62 1.94 7.17
C GLU A 107 -7.00 2.71 8.35
N THR A 108 -7.48 3.93 8.58
CA THR A 108 -6.98 4.84 9.60
C THR A 108 -8.14 5.44 10.39
N VAL A 109 -7.96 5.51 11.71
CA VAL A 109 -8.93 6.08 12.65
C VAL A 109 -8.30 7.23 13.42
N ILE A 110 -9.13 8.07 14.03
CA ILE A 110 -8.66 9.09 14.96
C ILE A 110 -8.22 8.41 16.26
N ASN A 111 -6.96 8.64 16.67
CA ASN A 111 -6.42 8.20 17.94
C ASN A 111 -6.73 9.27 18.99
N HIS A 112 -7.59 8.95 19.94
CA HIS A 112 -7.99 9.83 21.06
C HIS A 112 -6.94 9.84 22.18
#